data_AF-A0A813J6E8-F1
#
_entry.id   AF-A0A813J6E8-F1
#
_cell.length_a   1.000
_cell.length_b   1.000
_cell.length_c   1.000
_cell.angle_alpha   90.00
_cell.angle_beta   90.00
_cell.angle_gamma   90.00
#
_symmetry.space_group_name_H-M   'P 1'
#
loop_
_entity.id
_entity.type
_entity.pdbx_description
1 polymer ?
#
loop_
_entity_poly.entity_id
_entity_poly.type
_entity_poly.pdbx_seq_one_letter_code
_entity_poly.pdbx_strand_id
1 'polypeptide(L)'
;IDPGELGGERARTLQELLRDLRSQHFAEVTLLPVFFGPSAMVADFIPKQVTVVRSEPGPPMPIMTLAPTLVCGCPFLNPGGGSDNRVAQMLFDRIQEAVKTNGFGPNPAIAVVDHGSPTPAVARCRNQVTTQLQSLIAAAALAGAHLKPRVVLGCCMERREGDEYDFNGDLLENVLEENPIFKEGEVIVALMFLQPGRHA
;
A
#
# COMPACT_ATOMS: atom_id res chain seq x y z
N ILE A 1 13.11 9.05 -14.01
CA ILE A 1 12.15 8.56 -15.02
C ILE A 1 12.39 9.37 -16.25
N ASP A 2 12.64 8.71 -17.38
CA ASP A 2 12.83 9.40 -18.66
C ASP A 2 11.53 10.16 -19.01
N PRO A 3 11.56 11.44 -19.40
CA PRO A 3 10.37 12.15 -19.86
C PRO A 3 9.60 11.43 -20.97
N GLY A 4 10.26 10.64 -21.82
CA GLY A 4 9.61 9.79 -22.83
C GLY A 4 8.69 8.73 -22.25
N GLU A 5 8.95 8.24 -21.03
CA GLU A 5 8.09 7.31 -20.29
C GLU A 5 6.92 8.02 -19.59
N LEU A 6 6.90 9.35 -19.61
CA LEU A 6 5.90 10.21 -18.96
C LEU A 6 5.12 11.03 -20.00
N GLY A 7 4.95 10.50 -21.21
CA GLY A 7 4.23 11.20 -22.28
C GLY A 7 4.93 12.47 -22.77
N GLY A 8 6.25 12.56 -22.59
CA GLY A 8 7.06 13.74 -22.92
C GLY A 8 7.16 14.77 -21.78
N GLU A 9 6.44 14.58 -20.67
CA GLU A 9 6.48 15.51 -19.53
C GLU A 9 7.41 15.03 -18.43
N ARG A 10 8.34 15.88 -17.98
CA ARG A 10 9.19 15.52 -16.84
C ARG A 10 8.37 15.35 -15.56
N ALA A 11 8.80 14.43 -14.69
CA ALA A 11 8.30 14.40 -13.33
C ALA A 11 8.57 15.74 -12.63
N ARG A 12 7.55 16.24 -11.92
CA ARG A 12 7.62 17.47 -11.14
C ARG A 12 7.78 17.13 -9.67
N THR A 13 8.58 17.92 -8.97
CA THR A 13 8.59 17.92 -7.51
C THR A 13 7.29 18.49 -6.98
N LEU A 14 6.94 18.15 -5.74
CA LEU A 14 5.72 18.68 -5.11
C LEU A 14 5.74 20.22 -5.03
N GLN A 15 6.89 20.84 -4.73
CA GLN A 15 6.99 22.30 -4.66
C GLN A 15 6.76 22.96 -6.02
N GLU A 16 7.31 22.40 -7.10
CA GLU A 16 7.08 22.91 -8.46
C GLU A 16 5.59 22.86 -8.81
N LEU A 17 4.92 21.73 -8.52
CA LEU A 17 3.49 21.58 -8.72
C LEU A 17 2.69 22.60 -7.90
N LEU A 18 3.00 22.78 -6.62
CA LEU A 18 2.29 23.72 -5.75
C LEU A 18 2.43 25.19 -6.22
N ARG A 19 3.62 25.59 -6.69
CA ARG A 19 3.84 26.93 -7.25
C ARG A 19 3.07 27.14 -8.55
N ASP A 20 3.03 26.13 -9.41
CA ASP A 20 2.24 26.14 -10.64
C ASP A 20 0.75 26.28 -10.35
N LEU A 21 0.20 25.43 -9.47
CA LEU A 21 -1.21 25.50 -9.04
C LEU A 21 -1.57 26.88 -8.43
N ARG A 22 -0.67 27.47 -7.64
CA ARG A 22 -0.83 28.83 -7.09
C ARG A 22 -0.90 29.89 -8.20
N SER A 23 -0.07 29.77 -9.24
CA SER A 23 -0.06 30.73 -10.36
C SER A 23 -1.28 30.62 -11.26
N GLN A 24 -1.95 29.47 -11.27
CA GLN A 24 -3.18 29.24 -12.04
C GLN A 24 -4.44 29.76 -11.33
N HIS A 25 -4.33 30.30 -10.10
CA HIS A 25 -5.43 30.90 -9.34
C HIS A 25 -6.63 29.96 -9.10
N PHE A 26 -6.37 28.66 -8.91
CA PHE A 26 -7.41 27.75 -8.43
C PHE A 26 -7.95 28.20 -7.06
N ALA A 27 -9.25 28.00 -6.83
CA ALA A 27 -9.86 28.24 -5.52
C ALA A 27 -9.59 27.10 -4.55
N GLU A 28 -9.73 25.87 -5.02
CA GLU A 28 -9.58 24.64 -4.23
C GLU A 28 -8.82 23.59 -5.03
N VAL A 29 -7.99 22.82 -4.33
CA VAL A 29 -7.23 21.70 -4.90
C VAL A 29 -7.27 20.52 -3.93
N THR A 30 -7.60 19.34 -4.46
CA THR A 30 -7.50 18.08 -3.74
C THR A 30 -6.29 17.29 -4.22
N LEU A 31 -5.37 16.98 -3.30
CA LEU A 31 -4.23 16.11 -3.54
C LEU A 31 -4.65 14.66 -3.27
N LEU A 32 -4.48 13.77 -4.26
CA LEU A 32 -4.74 12.34 -4.11
C LEU A 32 -3.42 11.59 -3.88
N PRO A 33 -3.10 11.17 -2.65
CA PRO A 33 -1.87 10.42 -2.40
C PRO A 33 -2.04 8.97 -2.87
N VAL A 34 -1.24 8.57 -3.86
CA VAL A 34 -1.16 7.16 -4.28
C VAL A 34 -0.20 6.43 -3.34
N PHE A 35 -0.66 6.20 -2.11
CA PHE A 35 0.06 5.48 -1.05
C PHE A 35 -0.90 4.50 -0.38
N PHE A 36 -0.40 3.34 0.07
CA PHE A 36 -1.24 2.40 0.81
C PHE A 36 -1.65 2.93 2.17
N GLY A 37 -0.72 3.49 2.94
CA GLY A 37 -0.98 4.02 4.27
C GLY A 37 -0.38 5.41 4.49
N PRO A 38 -0.74 6.09 5.59
CA PRO A 38 -0.31 7.45 5.89
C PRO A 38 1.13 7.46 6.42
N SER A 39 2.10 7.27 5.53
CA SER A 39 3.53 7.37 5.84
C SER A 39 3.91 8.81 6.21
N ALA A 40 5.12 9.02 6.73
CA ALA A 40 5.65 10.37 6.98
C ALA A 40 5.66 11.26 5.72
N MET A 41 5.75 10.68 4.52
CA MET A 41 5.60 11.44 3.26
C MET A 41 4.22 12.11 3.18
N VAL A 42 3.17 11.39 3.56
CA VAL A 42 1.79 11.86 3.49
C VAL A 42 1.45 12.73 4.70
N ALA A 43 1.76 12.23 5.91
CA ALA A 43 1.36 12.86 7.16
C ALA A 43 2.17 14.12 7.51
N ASP A 44 3.45 14.17 7.14
CA ASP A 44 4.36 15.25 7.56
C ASP A 44 4.92 16.05 6.38
N PHE A 45 5.48 15.37 5.37
CA PHE A 45 6.21 16.04 4.29
C PHE A 45 5.28 16.89 3.42
N ILE A 46 4.17 16.34 2.92
CA ILE A 46 3.21 17.08 2.07
C ILE A 46 2.72 18.35 2.78
N PRO A 47 2.18 18.31 4.03
CA PRO A 47 1.77 19.53 4.73
C PRO A 47 2.88 20.56 4.90
N LYS A 48 4.11 20.11 5.22
CA LYS A 48 5.27 21.00 5.32
C LYS A 48 5.58 21.69 4.00
N GLN A 49 5.53 20.98 2.87
CA GLN A 49 5.77 21.60 1.55
C GLN A 49 4.70 22.64 1.21
N VAL A 50 3.44 22.40 1.54
CA VAL A 50 2.37 23.38 1.36
C VAL A 50 2.63 24.64 2.20
N THR A 51 3.06 24.49 3.46
CA THR A 51 3.42 25.64 4.32
C THR A 51 4.61 26.42 3.77
N VAL A 52 5.65 25.73 3.29
CA VAL A 52 6.82 26.36 2.67
C VAL A 52 6.39 27.23 1.49
N VAL A 53 5.69 26.65 0.51
CA VAL A 53 5.27 27.40 -0.69
C VAL A 53 4.32 28.55 -0.34
N ARG A 54 3.43 28.36 0.64
CA ARG A 54 2.52 29.41 1.13
C ARG A 54 3.25 30.62 1.73
N SER A 55 4.42 30.41 2.32
CA SER A 55 5.23 31.49 2.91
C SER A 55 6.02 32.32 1.88
N GLU A 56 6.12 31.83 0.64
CA GLU A 56 6.80 32.55 -0.44
C GLU A 56 5.95 33.73 -0.96
N PRO A 57 6.56 34.82 -1.44
CA PRO A 57 5.85 35.90 -2.11
C PRO A 57 5.06 35.40 -3.34
N GLY A 58 3.84 35.90 -3.53
CA GLY A 58 3.02 35.57 -4.69
C GLY A 58 1.51 35.64 -4.42
N PRO A 59 0.68 35.14 -5.35
CA PRO A 59 -0.76 34.99 -5.16
C PRO A 59 -1.10 34.12 -3.93
N PRO A 60 -2.32 34.21 -3.38
CA PRO A 60 -2.74 33.29 -2.31
C PRO A 60 -2.73 31.84 -2.80
N MET A 61 -2.42 30.91 -1.90
CA MET A 61 -2.56 29.48 -2.19
C MET A 61 -4.05 29.09 -2.28
N PRO A 62 -4.43 28.15 -3.16
CA PRO A 62 -5.73 27.50 -3.09
C PRO A 62 -5.97 26.84 -1.73
N ILE A 63 -7.24 26.61 -1.39
CA ILE A 63 -7.59 25.71 -0.30
C ILE A 63 -7.12 24.31 -0.68
N MET A 64 -6.17 23.78 0.09
CA MET A 64 -5.57 22.46 -0.15
C MET A 64 -6.24 21.41 0.73
N THR A 65 -6.80 20.38 0.10
CA THR A 65 -7.33 19.19 0.79
C THR A 65 -6.47 17.99 0.43
N LEU A 66 -6.09 17.19 1.44
CA LEU A 66 -5.42 15.91 1.21
C LEU A 66 -6.45 14.79 1.29
N ALA A 67 -6.61 14.06 0.19
CA ALA A 67 -7.45 12.89 0.16
C ALA A 67 -6.82 11.74 0.98
N PRO A 68 -7.62 10.76 1.42
CA PRO A 68 -7.13 9.58 2.11
C PRO A 68 -6.19 8.72 1.25
N THR A 69 -5.38 7.90 1.92
CA THR A 69 -4.58 6.84 1.29
C THR A 69 -5.44 5.66 0.86
N LEU A 70 -4.90 4.78 0.01
CA LEU A 70 -5.63 3.65 -0.58
C LEU A 70 -6.19 2.68 0.46
N VAL A 71 -5.49 2.50 1.57
CA VAL A 71 -5.99 1.81 2.76
C VAL A 71 -6.25 2.86 3.82
N CYS A 72 -7.52 3.07 4.13
CA CYS A 72 -7.95 3.97 5.18
C CYS A 72 -8.97 3.28 6.09
N GLY A 73 -8.71 3.29 7.39
CA GLY A 73 -9.65 2.80 8.41
C GLY A 73 -10.67 3.85 8.87
N CYS A 74 -10.75 5.01 8.20
CA CYS A 74 -11.63 6.09 8.61
C CYS A 74 -13.10 5.75 8.32
N PRO A 75 -13.97 5.67 9.34
CA PRO A 75 -15.38 5.29 9.18
C PRO A 75 -16.17 6.33 8.36
N PHE A 76 -15.67 7.58 8.29
CA PHE A 76 -16.32 8.67 7.57
C PHE A 76 -16.22 8.57 6.05
N LEU A 77 -15.26 7.80 5.53
CA LEU A 77 -15.09 7.61 4.09
C LEU A 77 -15.97 6.50 3.52
N ASN A 78 -16.49 5.64 4.39
CA ASN A 78 -17.36 4.55 3.98
C ASN A 78 -18.66 4.59 4.78
N PRO A 79 -19.62 5.45 4.40
CA PRO A 79 -20.89 5.63 5.09
C PRO A 79 -21.78 4.36 5.13
N GLY A 80 -21.36 3.26 4.49
CA GLY A 80 -21.95 1.92 4.60
C GLY A 80 -21.38 1.03 5.72
N GLY A 81 -20.46 1.53 6.55
CA GLY A 81 -19.98 0.84 7.76
C GLY A 81 -18.93 -0.27 7.56
N GLY A 82 -18.54 -0.58 6.32
CA GLY A 82 -17.45 -1.52 6.02
C GLY A 82 -16.11 -0.82 5.82
N SER A 83 -15.00 -1.46 6.17
CA SER A 83 -13.67 -1.01 5.73
C SER A 83 -13.53 -1.26 4.22
N ASP A 84 -13.03 -0.29 3.45
CA ASP A 84 -12.69 -0.52 2.04
C ASP A 84 -11.67 -1.67 1.91
N ASN A 85 -12.01 -2.69 1.12
CA ASN A 85 -11.21 -3.90 0.92
C ASN A 85 -10.76 -4.08 -0.53
N ARG A 86 -10.88 -3.06 -1.39
CA ARG A 86 -10.53 -3.18 -2.82
C ARG A 86 -9.08 -3.59 -3.05
N VAL A 87 -8.15 -3.15 -2.20
CA VAL A 87 -6.74 -3.60 -2.26
C VAL A 87 -6.63 -5.11 -1.99
N ALA A 88 -7.33 -5.61 -0.97
CA ALA A 88 -7.36 -7.05 -0.69
C ALA A 88 -8.02 -7.86 -1.81
N GLN A 89 -9.07 -7.31 -2.44
CA GLN A 89 -9.70 -7.93 -3.61
C GLN A 89 -8.73 -8.01 -4.80
N MET A 90 -7.99 -6.93 -5.08
CA MET A 90 -6.97 -6.94 -6.13
C MET A 90 -5.90 -7.99 -5.87
N LEU A 91 -5.41 -8.10 -4.63
CA LEU A 91 -4.45 -9.14 -4.24
C LEU A 91 -5.05 -10.55 -4.39
N PHE A 92 -6.29 -10.75 -3.96
CA PHE A 92 -6.98 -12.03 -4.09
C PHE A 92 -7.08 -12.47 -5.56
N ASP A 93 -7.49 -11.57 -6.45
CA ASP A 93 -7.58 -11.84 -7.89
C ASP A 93 -6.21 -12.23 -8.48
N ARG A 94 -5.14 -11.53 -8.09
CA ARG A 94 -3.77 -11.84 -8.53
C ARG A 94 -3.26 -13.17 -7.99
N ILE A 95 -3.60 -13.51 -6.74
CA ILE A 95 -3.27 -14.81 -6.15
C ILE A 95 -3.97 -15.93 -6.91
N GLN A 96 -5.26 -15.79 -7.21
CA GLN A 96 -6.01 -16.78 -7.99
C GLN A 96 -5.43 -16.97 -9.39
N GLU A 97 -5.07 -15.86 -10.05
CA GLU A 97 -4.39 -15.88 -11.34
C GLU A 97 -3.02 -16.56 -11.27
N ALA A 98 -2.22 -16.27 -10.25
CA ALA A 98 -0.93 -16.90 -10.04
C ALA A 98 -1.07 -18.41 -9.82
N VAL A 99 -2.02 -18.84 -8.98
CA VAL A 99 -2.31 -20.27 -8.73
C VAL A 99 -2.67 -20.97 -10.04
N LYS A 100 -3.59 -20.39 -10.82
CA LYS A 100 -4.02 -20.96 -12.10
C LYS A 100 -2.88 -21.03 -13.11
N THR A 101 -2.11 -19.96 -13.22
CA THR A 101 -1.04 -19.83 -14.23
C THR A 101 0.11 -20.78 -13.95
N ASN A 102 0.46 -20.98 -12.67
CA ASN A 102 1.55 -21.88 -12.28
C ASN A 102 1.09 -23.32 -12.01
N GLY A 103 -0.22 -23.61 -12.14
CA GLY A 103 -0.77 -24.95 -11.90
C GLY A 103 -0.65 -25.40 -10.44
N PHE A 104 -0.72 -24.46 -9.49
CA PHE A 104 -0.56 -24.75 -8.07
C PHE A 104 -1.71 -25.58 -7.52
N GLY A 105 -1.40 -26.40 -6.53
CA GLY A 105 -2.39 -27.09 -5.70
C GLY A 105 -3.26 -26.12 -4.89
N PRO A 106 -4.27 -26.64 -4.17
CA PRO A 106 -5.21 -25.81 -3.43
C PRO A 106 -4.58 -25.07 -2.24
N ASN A 107 -3.43 -25.52 -1.73
CA ASN A 107 -2.97 -25.18 -0.37
C ASN A 107 -1.62 -24.43 -0.34
N PRO A 108 -1.39 -23.37 -1.12
CA PRO A 108 -0.14 -22.61 -1.02
C PRO A 108 -0.02 -21.93 0.36
N ALA A 109 1.20 -21.57 0.76
CA ALA A 109 1.42 -20.58 1.81
C ALA A 109 1.45 -19.18 1.17
N ILE A 110 0.86 -18.17 1.81
CA ILE A 110 0.76 -16.81 1.25
C ILE A 110 1.41 -15.80 2.20
N ALA A 111 2.39 -15.07 1.69
CA ALA A 111 2.99 -13.92 2.36
C ALA A 111 2.47 -12.62 1.73
N VAL A 112 1.80 -11.76 2.50
CA VAL A 112 1.41 -10.41 2.07
C VAL A 112 2.53 -9.46 2.45
N VAL A 113 3.24 -8.94 1.45
CA VAL A 113 4.51 -8.27 1.67
C VAL A 113 4.41 -6.80 1.29
N ASP A 114 4.71 -5.93 2.24
CA ASP A 114 4.97 -4.52 1.97
C ASP A 114 6.48 -4.22 2.08
N HIS A 115 6.87 -2.98 1.75
CA HIS A 115 8.26 -2.57 1.93
C HIS A 115 8.69 -2.58 3.41
N GLY A 116 7.75 -2.35 4.33
CA GLY A 116 8.04 -1.98 5.72
C GLY A 116 8.18 -0.47 5.89
N SER A 117 8.00 0.01 7.11
CA SER A 117 7.92 1.44 7.40
C SER A 117 8.38 1.77 8.82
N PRO A 118 9.02 2.94 9.04
CA PRO A 118 9.21 3.47 10.38
C PRO A 118 7.90 4.00 10.99
N THR A 119 6.76 3.95 10.26
CA THR A 119 5.47 4.46 10.72
C THR A 119 4.50 3.31 11.04
N PRO A 120 4.08 3.13 12.31
CA PRO A 120 3.16 2.06 12.70
C PRO A 120 1.84 2.03 11.93
N ALA A 121 1.36 3.19 11.47
CA ALA A 121 0.13 3.28 10.70
C ALA A 121 0.21 2.54 9.35
N VAL A 122 1.39 2.47 8.73
CA VAL A 122 1.57 1.78 7.44
C VAL A 122 1.55 0.26 7.65
N ALA A 123 2.23 -0.25 8.68
CA ALA A 123 2.16 -1.67 9.03
C ALA A 123 0.72 -2.11 9.39
N ARG A 124 -0.05 -1.24 10.07
CA ARG A 124 -1.48 -1.48 10.32
C ARG A 124 -2.29 -1.60 9.02
N CYS A 125 -1.98 -0.80 7.99
CA CYS A 125 -2.63 -0.95 6.68
C CYS A 125 -2.36 -2.32 6.06
N ARG A 126 -1.11 -2.82 6.09
CA ARG A 126 -0.78 -4.18 5.61
C ARG A 126 -1.53 -5.24 6.41
N ASN A 127 -1.54 -5.14 7.74
CA ASN A 127 -2.23 -6.10 8.60
C ASN A 127 -3.74 -6.11 8.33
N GLN A 128 -4.36 -4.93 8.13
CA GLN A 128 -5.75 -4.82 7.73
C GLN A 128 -6.02 -5.51 6.38
N VAL A 129 -5.19 -5.25 5.37
CA VAL A 129 -5.31 -5.91 4.05
C VAL A 129 -5.13 -7.42 4.18
N THR A 130 -4.23 -7.89 5.04
CA THR A 130 -4.01 -9.32 5.31
C THR A 130 -5.26 -9.96 5.91
N THR A 131 -5.88 -9.34 6.92
CA THR A 131 -7.14 -9.81 7.51
C THR A 131 -8.29 -9.80 6.51
N GLN A 132 -8.37 -8.76 5.68
CA GLN A 132 -9.39 -8.68 4.61
C GLN A 132 -9.19 -9.81 3.59
N LEU A 133 -7.94 -10.09 3.18
CA LEU A 133 -7.61 -11.16 2.26
C LEU A 133 -7.96 -12.55 2.85
N GLN A 134 -7.64 -12.80 4.11
CA GLN A 134 -8.05 -14.02 4.83
C GLN A 134 -9.58 -14.20 4.78
N SER A 135 -10.33 -13.11 5.01
CA SER A 135 -11.80 -13.13 4.98
C SER A 135 -12.35 -13.41 3.57
N LEU A 136 -11.74 -12.82 2.53
CA LEU A 136 -12.10 -13.07 1.13
C LEU A 136 -11.85 -14.54 0.74
N ILE A 137 -10.70 -15.10 1.12
CA ILE A 137 -10.35 -16.50 0.87
C ILE A 137 -11.35 -17.43 1.57
N ALA A 138 -11.67 -17.16 2.84
CA ALA A 138 -12.63 -17.96 3.60
C ALA A 138 -14.03 -17.91 2.97
N ALA A 139 -14.51 -16.73 2.58
CA ALA A 139 -15.80 -16.57 1.91
C ALA A 139 -15.83 -17.30 0.54
N ALA A 140 -14.75 -17.20 -0.24
CA ALA A 140 -14.63 -17.91 -1.51
C ALA A 140 -14.62 -19.42 -1.32
N ALA A 141 -13.94 -19.94 -0.29
CA ALA A 141 -13.93 -21.36 0.03
C ALA A 141 -15.33 -21.88 0.40
N LEU A 142 -16.13 -21.09 1.16
CA LEU A 142 -17.54 -21.41 1.44
C LEU A 142 -18.39 -21.43 0.16
N ALA A 143 -18.05 -20.59 -0.81
CA ALA A 143 -18.67 -20.57 -2.14
C ALA A 143 -18.13 -21.63 -3.11
N GLY A 144 -17.26 -22.54 -2.65
CA GLY A 144 -16.74 -23.66 -3.44
C GLY A 144 -15.43 -23.39 -4.19
N ALA A 145 -14.74 -22.28 -3.92
CA ALA A 145 -13.43 -22.02 -4.49
C ALA A 145 -12.39 -23.06 -4.02
N HIS A 146 -11.44 -23.39 -4.90
CA HIS A 146 -10.43 -24.41 -4.64
C HIS A 146 -9.31 -23.93 -3.70
N LEU A 147 -9.03 -22.63 -3.67
CA LEU A 147 -7.94 -22.03 -2.91
C LEU A 147 -8.20 -22.14 -1.40
N LYS A 148 -7.36 -22.91 -0.69
CA LYS A 148 -7.38 -23.17 0.74
C LYS A 148 -5.95 -23.08 1.32
N PRO A 149 -5.37 -21.88 1.40
CA PRO A 149 -3.98 -21.69 1.81
C PRO A 149 -3.73 -22.25 3.20
N ARG A 150 -2.55 -22.82 3.42
CA ARG A 150 -2.15 -23.30 4.77
C ARG A 150 -1.98 -22.14 5.75
N VAL A 151 -1.54 -21.00 5.25
CA VAL A 151 -1.33 -19.77 6.01
C VAL A 151 -1.43 -18.56 5.09
N VAL A 152 -1.92 -17.45 5.63
CA VAL A 152 -1.83 -16.12 5.03
C VAL A 152 -1.27 -15.20 6.10
N LEU A 153 -0.05 -14.69 5.90
CA LEU A 153 0.69 -13.92 6.90
C LEU A 153 1.21 -12.61 6.28
N GLY A 154 1.14 -11.52 7.03
CA GLY A 154 1.72 -10.23 6.63
C GLY A 154 3.16 -10.12 7.13
N CYS A 155 4.08 -9.71 6.25
CA CYS A 155 5.48 -9.46 6.58
C CYS A 155 6.02 -8.25 5.79
N CYS A 156 7.25 -7.84 6.06
CA CYS A 156 7.89 -6.71 5.38
C CYS A 156 9.19 -7.12 4.69
N MET A 157 9.59 -6.38 3.67
CA MET A 157 10.90 -6.59 3.02
C MET A 157 12.04 -5.99 3.82
N GLU A 158 11.84 -4.82 4.42
CA GLU A 158 12.86 -4.12 5.17
C GLU A 158 12.29 -3.56 6.48
N ARG A 159 13.14 -3.53 7.50
CA ARG A 159 12.83 -2.96 8.81
C ARG A 159 14.08 -2.32 9.38
N ARG A 160 13.91 -1.19 10.06
CA ARG A 160 15.01 -0.60 10.83
C ARG A 160 15.33 -1.49 12.04
N GLU A 161 16.60 -1.54 12.43
CA GLU A 161 17.01 -2.22 13.66
C GLU A 161 16.39 -1.57 14.90
N GLY A 162 16.12 -2.39 15.91
CA GLY A 162 15.56 -1.97 17.20
C GLY A 162 14.11 -2.41 17.41
N ASP A 163 13.82 -2.80 18.66
CA ASP A 163 12.51 -3.32 19.08
C ASP A 163 11.38 -2.29 18.87
N GLU A 164 11.71 -0.99 18.81
CA GLU A 164 10.73 0.05 18.51
C GLU A 164 10.10 -0.08 17.11
N TYR A 165 10.72 -0.86 16.21
CA TYR A 165 10.22 -1.13 14.86
C TYR A 165 9.56 -2.51 14.70
N ASP A 166 9.48 -3.32 15.76
CA ASP A 166 8.90 -4.68 15.74
C ASP A 166 7.44 -4.71 15.25
N PHE A 167 6.73 -3.58 15.31
CA PHE A 167 5.38 -3.46 14.75
C PHE A 167 5.32 -3.77 13.24
N ASN A 168 6.44 -3.73 12.53
CA ASN A 168 6.51 -4.16 11.12
C ASN A 168 6.30 -5.66 10.96
N GLY A 169 6.39 -6.46 12.02
CA GLY A 169 6.38 -7.91 11.95
C GLY A 169 7.69 -8.47 11.39
N ASP A 170 7.65 -9.74 11.03
CA ASP A 170 8.82 -10.47 10.54
C ASP A 170 9.28 -9.95 9.17
N LEU A 171 10.59 -10.08 8.91
CA LEU A 171 11.14 -9.92 7.58
C LEU A 171 10.71 -11.09 6.70
N LEU A 172 10.48 -10.83 5.41
CA LEU A 172 10.14 -11.87 4.45
C LEU A 172 11.19 -13.00 4.45
N GLU A 173 12.48 -12.66 4.56
CA GLU A 173 13.56 -13.65 4.62
C GLU A 173 13.36 -14.62 5.80
N ASN A 174 13.09 -14.11 7.01
CA ASN A 174 12.86 -14.92 8.20
C ASN A 174 11.58 -15.75 8.06
N VAL A 175 10.53 -15.19 7.44
CA VAL A 175 9.30 -15.96 7.17
C VAL A 175 9.60 -17.16 6.26
N LEU A 176 10.41 -17.00 5.23
CA LEU A 176 10.76 -18.08 4.31
C LEU A 176 11.78 -19.07 4.93
N GLU A 177 12.73 -18.57 5.70
CA GLU A 177 13.84 -19.36 6.26
C GLU A 177 13.54 -20.02 7.60
N GLU A 178 12.61 -19.50 8.39
CA GLU A 178 12.36 -19.96 9.76
C GLU A 178 10.98 -20.60 9.91
N ASN A 179 9.95 -20.08 9.22
CA ASN A 179 8.58 -20.58 9.38
C ASN A 179 8.39 -21.93 8.66
N PRO A 180 8.13 -23.04 9.39
CA PRO A 180 8.01 -24.36 8.78
C PRO A 180 6.91 -24.47 7.73
N ILE A 181 5.83 -23.68 7.84
CA ILE A 181 4.71 -23.72 6.89
C ILE A 181 5.12 -23.18 5.51
N PHE A 182 6.07 -22.24 5.47
CA PHE A 182 6.59 -21.65 4.23
C PHE A 182 7.73 -22.46 3.60
N LYS A 183 8.28 -23.45 4.31
CA LYS A 183 9.37 -24.32 3.82
C LYS A 183 8.90 -25.48 2.94
N GLU A 184 7.61 -25.78 2.96
CA GLU A 184 7.06 -26.95 2.28
C GLU A 184 6.08 -26.51 1.20
N GLY A 185 6.07 -27.17 0.05
CA GLY A 185 5.06 -26.93 -1.00
C GLY A 185 5.15 -25.54 -1.63
N GLU A 186 4.04 -25.09 -2.19
CA GLU A 186 3.97 -23.85 -2.97
C GLU A 186 3.85 -22.62 -2.06
N VAL A 187 4.55 -21.55 -2.44
CA VAL A 187 4.53 -20.26 -1.74
C VAL A 187 4.15 -19.16 -2.73
N ILE A 188 3.28 -18.25 -2.29
CA ILE A 188 2.91 -17.04 -3.03
C ILE A 188 3.35 -15.83 -2.23
N VAL A 189 4.19 -15.01 -2.84
CA VAL A 189 4.59 -13.69 -2.34
C VAL A 189 3.66 -12.66 -2.96
N ALA A 190 2.64 -12.24 -2.21
CA ALA A 190 1.66 -11.25 -2.62
C ALA A 190 2.20 -9.84 -2.31
N LEU A 191 2.86 -9.25 -3.30
CA LEU A 191 3.46 -7.92 -3.21
C LEU A 191 2.38 -6.83 -3.11
N MET A 192 2.30 -6.18 -1.95
CA MET A 192 1.52 -4.97 -1.73
C MET A 192 2.34 -3.73 -2.17
N PHE A 193 2.66 -3.70 -3.47
CA PHE A 193 3.45 -2.66 -4.13
C PHE A 193 2.64 -2.04 -5.27
N LEU A 194 2.81 -0.73 -5.49
CA LEU A 194 2.12 -0.03 -6.58
C LEU A 194 2.77 -0.25 -7.94
N GLN A 195 4.09 -0.48 -7.94
CA GLN A 195 4.89 -0.66 -9.14
C GLN A 195 6.02 -1.67 -8.86
N PRO A 196 6.45 -2.45 -9.87
CA PRO A 196 7.60 -3.34 -9.75
C PRO A 196 8.90 -2.51 -9.78
N GLY A 197 9.30 -1.99 -8.61
CA GLY A 197 10.57 -1.28 -8.41
C GLY A 197 11.70 -2.25 -8.04
N ARG A 198 12.88 -1.73 -7.68
CA ARG A 198 14.04 -2.58 -7.29
C ARG A 198 13.75 -3.60 -6.18
N HIS A 199 12.84 -3.26 -5.28
CA HIS A 199 12.45 -4.14 -4.18
C HIS A 199 11.47 -5.24 -4.61
N ALA A 200 10.66 -5.02 -5.65
CA ALA A 200 9.66 -5.97 -6.13
C ALA A 200 10.23 -6.88 -7.21
#